data_AF-A0A957BBN7-F1
#
_entry.id   AF-A0A957BBN7-F1
#
_cell.length_a   1.000
_cell.length_b   1.000
_cell.length_c   1.000
_cell.angle_alpha   90.00
_cell.angle_beta   90.00
_cell.angle_gamma   90.00
#
_symmetry.space_group_name_H-M   'P 1'
#
loop_
_entity.id
_entity.type
_entity.pdbx_description
1 polymer ?
#
loop_
_entity_poly.entity_id
_entity_poly.type
_entity_poly.pdbx_seq_one_letter_code
_entity_poly.pdbx_strand_id
1 'polypeptide(L)'
;MTSSIGIVEKRPIADTEENASWLSKDWLEPRLVVVTLAALLLGIFVEASTDLPAWVAGLLGLIAYVAGGFYGLQNAIESLREKTIDVDLLMILAALGAAIIGEWHEGALLLFLFSLSNVLQDYAINRSRTAIKSLFKLYPNEANVRRNGQIVTVGLEDIRLDDDVLIKPGERIPVDGIVISGQSALDESPITGESMPVDKGVGDTVFAGTLNKQGILDIRPTKAAEETTLARIIKMVEEAQDSKAPTERFLDTFEQRYAMFIVLGTILFIFIPPLLGLVDFESNFYRAMVLMTVASPCALIISVPAAFISAIAAAARGGVLFKGGAYIESLASVKAVAFDKTGTLTFGQPVVTDVTSCCEL
;
A
#
# COMPACT_ATOMS: atom_id res chain seq x y z
N MET A 1 -36.92 27.54 24.81
CA MET A 1 -37.40 26.61 23.76
C MET A 1 -36.37 26.61 22.65
N THR A 2 -35.24 25.94 22.83
CA THR A 2 -34.96 24.54 22.43
C THR A 2 -34.89 24.33 20.92
N SER A 3 -33.66 24.27 20.38
CA SER A 3 -33.28 23.58 19.14
C SER A 3 -31.75 23.47 19.13
N SER A 4 -31.18 22.57 19.93
CA SER A 4 -30.64 21.27 19.46
C SER A 4 -29.57 21.42 18.37
N ILE A 5 -28.36 21.83 18.79
CA ILE A 5 -27.13 21.64 18.02
C ILE A 5 -26.79 20.15 18.12
N GLY A 6 -26.86 19.46 16.99
CA GLY A 6 -26.56 18.04 16.88
C GLY A 6 -25.12 17.76 17.28
N ILE A 7 -24.97 17.03 18.38
CA ILE A 7 -23.72 16.40 18.78
C ILE A 7 -23.41 15.36 17.71
N VAL A 8 -22.38 15.62 16.90
CA VAL A 8 -21.79 14.59 16.05
C VAL A 8 -21.05 13.64 16.97
N GLU A 9 -21.75 12.58 17.38
CA GLU A 9 -21.21 11.46 18.11
C GLU A 9 -20.22 10.73 17.18
N LYS A 10 -18.94 11.12 17.24
CA LYS A 10 -17.86 10.38 16.60
C LYS A 10 -17.77 9.02 17.29
N ARG A 11 -18.19 7.99 16.55
CA ARG A 11 -18.03 6.60 16.94
C ARG A 11 -16.58 6.34 17.37
N PRO A 12 -16.35 5.58 18.46
CA PRO A 12 -15.02 5.14 18.80
C PRO A 12 -14.43 4.39 17.60
N ILE A 13 -13.14 4.61 17.34
CA ILE A 13 -12.36 3.79 16.42
C ILE A 13 -12.27 2.43 17.11
N ALA A 14 -13.27 1.60 16.85
CA ALA A 14 -13.25 0.21 17.24
C ALA A 14 -12.03 -0.41 16.56
N ASP A 15 -11.19 -1.05 17.38
CA ASP A 15 -10.24 -2.04 16.92
C ASP A 15 -10.88 -2.85 15.81
N THR A 16 -10.34 -2.67 14.60
CA THR A 16 -10.85 -3.30 13.38
C THR A 16 -11.12 -4.77 13.70
N GLU A 17 -12.40 -5.12 13.62
CA GLU A 17 -12.91 -6.46 13.86
C GLU A 17 -11.97 -7.48 13.22
N GLU A 18 -11.68 -8.52 13.99
CA GLU A 18 -11.11 -9.78 13.56
C GLU A 18 -12.05 -10.40 12.51
N ASN A 19 -12.07 -9.81 11.29
CA ASN A 19 -12.79 -10.33 10.14
C ASN A 19 -12.25 -11.73 9.94
N ALA A 20 -13.11 -12.71 10.17
CA ALA A 20 -12.74 -14.10 10.25
C ALA A 20 -11.82 -14.46 9.07
N SER A 21 -10.61 -14.94 9.38
CA SER A 21 -9.45 -15.05 8.46
C SER A 21 -9.66 -15.89 7.19
N TRP A 22 -10.84 -16.51 7.03
CA TRP A 22 -11.30 -17.30 5.90
C TRP A 22 -12.11 -16.49 4.87
N LEU A 23 -12.47 -15.24 5.16
CA LEU A 23 -13.16 -14.33 4.23
C LEU A 23 -12.25 -13.21 3.69
N SER A 24 -10.98 -13.18 4.09
CA SER A 24 -10.02 -12.23 3.51
C SER A 24 -9.76 -12.59 2.04
N LYS A 25 -9.65 -11.55 1.20
CA LYS A 25 -9.34 -11.69 -0.24
C LYS A 25 -8.13 -12.60 -0.46
N ASP A 26 -7.08 -12.38 0.32
CA ASP A 26 -5.83 -13.15 0.34
C ASP A 26 -6.02 -14.68 0.55
N TRP A 27 -7.14 -15.11 1.14
CA TRP A 27 -7.43 -16.51 1.42
C TRP A 27 -8.43 -17.13 0.44
N LEU A 28 -9.43 -16.35 0.00
CA LEU A 28 -10.48 -16.80 -0.90
C LEU A 28 -10.00 -16.91 -2.35
N GLU A 29 -9.25 -15.92 -2.83
CA GLU A 29 -8.83 -15.83 -4.23
C GLU A 29 -7.97 -17.04 -4.69
N PRO A 30 -6.95 -17.50 -3.92
CA PRO A 30 -6.19 -18.71 -4.28
C PRO A 30 -7.06 -19.98 -4.35
N ARG A 31 -8.11 -20.07 -3.53
CA ARG A 31 -9.01 -21.23 -3.51
C ARG A 31 -9.92 -21.23 -4.72
N LEU A 32 -10.41 -20.07 -5.14
CA LEU A 32 -11.18 -19.94 -6.37
C LEU A 32 -10.35 -20.34 -7.60
N VAL A 33 -9.06 -20.00 -7.64
CA VAL A 33 -8.14 -20.49 -8.68
C VAL A 33 -8.07 -22.02 -8.70
N VAL A 34 -7.92 -22.65 -7.53
CA VAL A 34 -7.89 -24.12 -7.42
C VAL A 34 -9.21 -24.75 -7.86
N VAL A 35 -10.34 -24.15 -7.47
CA VAL A 35 -11.67 -24.60 -7.91
C VAL A 35 -11.83 -24.46 -9.42
N THR A 36 -11.34 -23.37 -10.00
CA THR A 36 -11.36 -23.14 -11.46
C THR A 36 -10.57 -24.20 -12.20
N LEU A 37 -9.34 -24.50 -11.74
CA LEU A 37 -8.50 -25.55 -12.33
C LEU A 37 -9.16 -26.93 -12.22
N ALA A 38 -9.69 -27.26 -11.03
CA ALA A 38 -10.35 -28.53 -10.81
C ALA A 38 -11.59 -28.69 -11.70
N ALA A 39 -12.42 -27.64 -11.81
CA ALA A 39 -13.60 -27.63 -12.66
C ALA A 39 -13.24 -27.74 -14.15
N LEU A 40 -12.20 -27.04 -14.59
CA LEU A 40 -11.67 -27.13 -15.97
C LEU A 40 -11.20 -28.55 -16.31
N LEU A 41 -10.34 -29.14 -15.47
CA LEU A 41 -9.78 -30.47 -15.70
C LEU A 41 -10.86 -31.56 -15.65
N LEU A 42 -11.80 -31.46 -14.70
CA LEU A 42 -12.94 -32.36 -14.62
C LEU A 42 -13.87 -32.19 -15.83
N GLY A 43 -14.10 -30.97 -16.31
CA GLY A 43 -14.89 -30.70 -17.52
C GLY A 43 -14.31 -31.41 -18.74
N ILE A 44 -13.02 -31.23 -18.99
CA ILE A 44 -12.29 -31.90 -20.09
C ILE A 44 -12.35 -33.42 -19.94
N PHE A 45 -12.19 -33.95 -18.73
CA PHE A 45 -12.27 -35.38 -18.47
C PHE A 45 -13.67 -35.96 -18.72
N VAL A 46 -14.71 -35.23 -18.34
CA VAL A 46 -16.11 -35.61 -18.57
C VAL A 46 -16.42 -35.63 -20.07
N GLU A 47 -15.94 -34.66 -20.84
CA GLU A 47 -16.14 -34.65 -22.30
C GLU A 47 -15.36 -35.75 -23.03
N ALA A 48 -14.16 -36.08 -22.53
CA ALA A 48 -13.39 -37.21 -23.04
C ALA A 48 -14.02 -38.57 -22.70
N SER A 49 -14.83 -38.64 -21.64
CA SER A 49 -15.48 -39.86 -21.17
C SER A 49 -16.91 -39.94 -21.72
N THR A 50 -17.15 -40.79 -22.74
CA THR A 50 -18.44 -40.90 -23.45
C THR A 50 -19.64 -41.37 -22.61
N ASP A 51 -19.44 -41.74 -21.34
CA ASP A 51 -20.46 -42.32 -20.46
C ASP A 51 -21.21 -41.30 -19.58
N LEU A 52 -20.81 -40.02 -19.58
CA LEU A 52 -21.43 -39.00 -18.73
C LEU A 52 -22.35 -38.04 -19.50
N PRO A 53 -23.42 -37.54 -18.87
CA PRO A 53 -24.33 -36.60 -19.52
C PRO A 53 -23.65 -35.26 -19.85
N ALA A 54 -23.90 -34.73 -21.05
CA ALA A 54 -23.33 -33.44 -21.51
C ALA A 54 -23.62 -32.24 -20.59
N TRP A 55 -24.72 -32.27 -19.81
CA TRP A 55 -25.02 -31.20 -18.85
C TRP A 55 -24.02 -31.12 -17.70
N VAL A 56 -23.32 -32.22 -17.37
CA VAL A 56 -22.30 -32.24 -16.32
C VAL A 56 -21.08 -31.42 -16.74
N ALA A 57 -20.64 -31.55 -17.99
CA ALA A 57 -19.55 -30.73 -18.55
C ALA A 57 -19.93 -29.25 -18.57
N GLY A 58 -21.16 -28.91 -18.98
CA GLY A 58 -21.66 -27.53 -18.96
C GLY A 58 -21.71 -26.93 -17.55
N LEU A 59 -22.11 -27.71 -16.54
CA LEU A 59 -22.16 -27.26 -15.14
C LEU A 59 -20.74 -27.03 -14.59
N LEU A 60 -19.79 -27.91 -14.91
CA LEU A 60 -18.38 -27.72 -14.55
C LEU A 60 -17.77 -26.50 -15.25
N GLY A 61 -18.08 -26.28 -16.52
CA GLY A 61 -17.71 -25.06 -17.24
C GLY A 61 -18.26 -23.80 -16.58
N LEU A 62 -19.53 -23.80 -16.18
CA LEU A 62 -20.13 -22.68 -15.46
C LEU A 62 -19.44 -22.42 -14.11
N ILE A 63 -19.12 -23.47 -13.35
CA ILE A 63 -18.37 -23.35 -12.10
C ILE A 63 -16.99 -22.72 -12.35
N ALA A 64 -16.29 -23.15 -13.41
CA ALA A 64 -15.00 -22.56 -13.78
C ALA A 64 -15.12 -21.07 -14.12
N TYR A 65 -16.15 -20.66 -14.87
CA TYR A 65 -16.39 -19.25 -15.19
C TYR A 65 -16.69 -18.42 -13.96
N VAL A 66 -17.57 -18.91 -13.08
CA VAL A 66 -17.95 -18.18 -11.88
C VAL A 66 -16.77 -18.09 -10.92
N ALA A 67 -16.03 -19.18 -10.68
CA ALA A 67 -14.90 -19.17 -9.77
C ALA A 67 -13.73 -18.33 -10.30
N GLY A 68 -13.34 -18.51 -11.57
CA GLY A 68 -12.20 -17.82 -12.17
C GLY A 68 -12.49 -16.37 -12.51
N GLY A 69 -13.75 -16.06 -12.83
CA GLY A 69 -14.21 -14.71 -13.15
C GLY A 69 -14.66 -13.88 -11.95
N PHE A 70 -14.82 -14.45 -10.75
CA PHE A 70 -15.43 -13.75 -9.61
C PHE A 70 -14.75 -12.42 -9.26
N TYR A 71 -13.45 -12.46 -8.98
CA TYR A 71 -12.68 -11.27 -8.60
C TYR A 71 -12.40 -10.37 -9.80
N GLY A 72 -12.11 -10.94 -10.97
CA GLY A 72 -11.94 -10.16 -12.20
C GLY A 72 -13.21 -9.39 -12.58
N LEU A 73 -14.40 -9.97 -12.38
CA LEU A 73 -15.66 -9.29 -12.61
C LEU A 73 -15.89 -8.16 -11.59
N GLN A 74 -15.56 -8.38 -10.32
CA GLN A 74 -15.64 -7.32 -9.30
C GLN A 74 -14.74 -6.13 -9.67
N ASN A 75 -13.48 -6.40 -10.00
CA ASN A 75 -12.52 -5.37 -10.43
C ASN A 75 -13.00 -4.67 -11.71
N ALA A 76 -13.45 -5.43 -12.71
CA ALA A 76 -13.96 -4.86 -13.97
C ALA A 76 -15.17 -3.93 -13.75
N ILE A 77 -16.07 -4.28 -12.82
CA ILE A 77 -17.22 -3.43 -12.46
C ILE A 77 -16.74 -2.14 -11.77
N GLU A 78 -15.75 -2.25 -10.89
CA GLU A 78 -15.16 -1.10 -10.19
C GLU A 78 -14.46 -0.16 -11.18
N SER A 79 -13.63 -0.70 -12.07
CA SER A 79 -12.98 0.06 -13.14
C SER A 79 -13.97 0.73 -14.08
N LEU A 80 -15.05 0.04 -14.47
CA LEU A 80 -16.12 0.64 -15.27
C LEU A 80 -16.81 1.79 -14.53
N ARG A 81 -16.99 1.69 -13.21
CA ARG A 81 -17.55 2.75 -12.36
C ARG A 81 -16.61 3.95 -12.28
N GLU A 82 -15.31 3.71 -12.28
CA GLU A 82 -14.25 4.74 -12.32
C GLU A 82 -13.99 5.29 -13.73
N LYS A 83 -14.65 4.76 -14.76
CA LYS A 83 -14.46 5.08 -16.18
C LYS A 83 -13.06 4.78 -16.68
N THR A 84 -12.42 3.77 -16.10
CA THR A 84 -11.13 3.22 -16.51
C THR A 84 -11.38 1.92 -17.27
N ILE A 85 -10.57 1.69 -18.30
CA ILE A 85 -10.51 0.40 -18.99
C ILE A 85 -9.25 -0.28 -18.49
N ASP A 86 -9.42 -1.41 -17.81
CA ASP A 86 -8.34 -2.20 -17.24
C ASP A 86 -8.29 -3.59 -17.88
N VAL A 87 -7.23 -4.31 -17.55
CA VAL A 87 -6.98 -5.67 -18.02
C VAL A 87 -8.09 -6.64 -17.58
N ASP A 88 -8.65 -6.47 -16.37
CA ASP A 88 -9.70 -7.33 -15.85
C ASP A 88 -10.99 -7.21 -16.68
N LEU A 89 -11.35 -5.99 -17.12
CA LEU A 89 -12.48 -5.77 -18.04
C LEU A 89 -12.25 -6.46 -19.40
N LEU A 90 -11.06 -6.32 -19.98
CA LEU A 90 -10.71 -6.99 -21.24
C LEU A 90 -10.81 -8.51 -21.10
N MET A 91 -10.31 -9.06 -19.99
CA MET A 91 -10.36 -10.49 -19.68
C MET A 91 -11.80 -10.99 -19.61
N ILE A 92 -12.68 -10.31 -18.84
CA ILE A 92 -14.08 -10.69 -18.70
C ILE A 92 -14.82 -10.62 -20.03
N LEU A 93 -14.58 -9.58 -20.84
CA LEU A 93 -15.18 -9.46 -22.17
C LEU A 93 -14.72 -10.59 -23.11
N ALA A 94 -13.45 -10.97 -23.07
CA ALA A 94 -12.93 -12.08 -23.88
C ALA A 94 -13.54 -13.42 -23.45
N ALA A 95 -13.63 -13.67 -22.14
CA ALA A 95 -14.24 -14.89 -21.61
C ALA A 95 -15.73 -14.99 -21.98
N LEU A 96 -16.49 -13.90 -21.83
CA LEU A 96 -17.89 -13.84 -22.25
C LEU A 96 -18.04 -14.03 -23.77
N GLY A 97 -17.15 -13.44 -24.56
CA GLY A 97 -17.09 -13.64 -26.01
C GLY A 97 -16.87 -15.11 -26.38
N ALA A 98 -15.94 -15.79 -25.72
CA ALA A 98 -15.69 -17.21 -25.93
C ALA A 98 -16.92 -18.08 -25.58
N ALA A 99 -17.58 -17.78 -24.46
CA ALA A 99 -18.82 -18.48 -24.05
C ALA A 99 -19.96 -18.30 -25.07
N ILE A 100 -20.10 -17.12 -25.69
CA ILE A 100 -21.14 -16.84 -26.70
C ILE A 100 -20.94 -17.68 -27.97
N ILE A 101 -19.69 -17.94 -28.38
CA ILE A 101 -19.36 -18.75 -29.57
C ILE A 101 -19.47 -20.26 -29.27
N GLY A 102 -19.64 -20.64 -28.00
CA GLY A 102 -19.65 -22.04 -27.58
C GLY A 102 -18.26 -22.59 -27.25
N GLU A 103 -17.22 -21.75 -27.22
CA GLU A 103 -15.85 -22.10 -26.86
C GLU A 103 -15.62 -21.94 -25.35
N TRP A 104 -16.39 -22.69 -24.55
CA TRP A 104 -16.37 -22.58 -23.08
C TRP A 104 -14.99 -22.93 -22.50
N HIS A 105 -14.30 -23.92 -23.06
CA HIS A 105 -12.97 -24.35 -22.59
C HIS A 105 -11.92 -23.25 -22.68
N GLU A 106 -11.85 -22.56 -23.81
CA GLU A 106 -10.88 -21.49 -24.05
C GLU A 106 -11.09 -20.32 -23.08
N GLY A 107 -12.35 -19.91 -22.87
CA GLY A 107 -12.65 -18.85 -21.91
C GLY A 107 -12.39 -19.26 -20.45
N ALA A 108 -12.67 -20.51 -20.07
CA ALA A 108 -12.36 -21.01 -18.72
C ALA A 108 -10.84 -21.12 -18.49
N LEU A 109 -10.08 -21.55 -19.50
CA LEU A 109 -8.61 -21.57 -19.44
C LEU A 109 -8.05 -20.15 -19.30
N LEU A 110 -8.57 -19.19 -20.06
CA LEU A 110 -8.20 -17.78 -19.98
C LEU A 110 -8.44 -17.23 -18.57
N LEU A 111 -9.64 -17.44 -18.01
CA LEU A 111 -9.98 -17.00 -16.64
C LEU A 111 -9.07 -17.66 -15.59
N PHE A 112 -8.76 -18.95 -15.73
CA PHE A 112 -7.84 -19.65 -14.84
C PHE A 112 -6.44 -19.03 -14.86
N LEU A 113 -5.86 -18.85 -16.05
CA LEU A 113 -4.49 -18.34 -16.19
C LEU A 113 -4.36 -16.92 -15.62
N PHE A 114 -5.35 -16.07 -15.88
CA PHE A 114 -5.36 -14.71 -15.36
C PHE A 114 -5.56 -14.68 -13.84
N SER A 115 -6.54 -15.41 -13.31
CA SER A 115 -6.78 -15.47 -11.87
C SER A 115 -5.57 -16.02 -11.12
N LEU A 116 -4.89 -17.04 -11.67
CA LEU A 116 -3.63 -17.55 -11.13
C LEU A 116 -2.53 -16.48 -11.15
N SER A 117 -2.40 -15.73 -12.26
CA SER A 117 -1.43 -14.63 -12.37
C SER A 117 -1.66 -13.57 -11.29
N ASN A 118 -2.91 -13.15 -11.07
CA ASN A 118 -3.27 -12.16 -10.06
C ASN A 118 -2.93 -12.65 -8.64
N VAL A 119 -3.25 -13.92 -8.32
CA VAL A 119 -2.88 -14.51 -7.02
C VAL A 119 -1.37 -14.55 -6.80
N LEU A 120 -0.60 -14.98 -7.80
CA LEU A 120 0.86 -15.03 -7.69
C LEU A 120 1.47 -13.64 -7.54
N GLN A 121 0.91 -12.66 -8.23
CA GLN A 121 1.29 -11.26 -8.12
C GLN A 121 1.02 -10.71 -6.72
N ASP A 122 -0.21 -10.86 -6.21
CA ASP A 122 -0.60 -10.37 -4.90
C ASP A 122 0.23 -11.02 -3.79
N TYR A 123 0.49 -12.32 -3.89
CA TYR A 123 1.39 -13.04 -2.99
C TYR A 123 2.80 -12.41 -2.96
N ALA A 124 3.39 -12.14 -4.13
CA ALA A 124 4.73 -11.56 -4.24
C ALA A 124 4.80 -10.13 -3.65
N ILE A 125 3.77 -9.32 -3.89
CA ILE A 125 3.66 -7.95 -3.38
C ILE A 125 3.48 -7.96 -1.86
N ASN A 126 2.57 -8.76 -1.34
CA ASN A 126 2.22 -8.78 0.08
C ASN A 126 3.37 -9.32 0.95
N ARG A 127 4.13 -10.30 0.43
CA ARG A 127 5.33 -10.82 1.07
C ARG A 127 6.37 -9.72 1.32
N SER A 128 6.54 -8.82 0.36
CA SER A 128 7.48 -7.71 0.46
C SER A 128 6.99 -6.60 1.39
N ARG A 129 5.68 -6.28 1.39
CA ARG A 129 5.08 -5.32 2.32
C ARG A 129 5.19 -5.77 3.79
N THR A 130 5.02 -7.07 4.05
CA THR A 130 5.09 -7.62 5.41
C THR A 130 6.47 -7.45 6.05
N ALA A 131 7.54 -7.58 5.26
CA ALA A 131 8.92 -7.38 5.72
C ALA A 131 9.18 -5.92 6.17
N ILE A 132 8.47 -4.96 5.56
CA ILE A 132 8.59 -3.53 5.88
C ILE A 132 7.82 -3.20 7.17
N LYS A 133 6.60 -3.72 7.34
CA LYS A 133 5.76 -3.47 8.54
C LYS A 133 6.44 -3.90 9.84
N SER A 134 7.25 -4.96 9.84
CA SER A 134 7.97 -5.41 11.05
C SER A 134 9.05 -4.44 11.55
N LEU A 135 9.51 -3.50 10.71
CA LEU A 135 10.53 -2.50 11.08
C LEU A 135 9.95 -1.27 11.81
N PHE A 136 8.64 -1.04 11.74
CA PHE A 136 8.01 0.19 12.24
C PHE A 136 7.44 0.11 13.67
N LYS A 137 7.61 -1.01 14.39
CA LYS A 137 7.11 -1.24 15.76
C LYS A 137 7.82 -0.40 16.87
N LEU A 138 8.48 0.70 16.53
CA LEU A 138 9.35 1.45 17.44
C LEU A 138 8.82 2.84 17.85
N TYR A 139 7.59 3.20 17.47
CA TYR A 139 6.91 4.41 17.98
C TYR A 139 5.92 4.03 19.11
N PRO A 140 5.90 4.77 20.22
CA PRO A 140 4.90 4.56 21.27
C PRO A 140 3.52 4.98 20.76
N ASN A 141 2.52 4.11 20.95
CA ASN A 141 1.12 4.39 20.62
C ASN A 141 0.33 4.98 21.80
N GLU A 142 0.96 5.06 22.98
CA GLU A 142 0.34 5.45 24.24
C GLU A 142 1.24 6.42 25.01
N ALA A 143 0.61 7.25 25.84
CA ALA A 143 1.29 8.19 26.73
C ALA A 143 0.67 8.18 28.14
N ASN A 144 1.48 8.52 29.13
CA ASN A 144 1.02 8.66 30.52
C ASN A 144 0.61 10.12 30.78
N VAL A 145 -0.65 10.34 31.19
CA VAL A 145 -1.18 11.66 31.54
C VAL A 145 -1.63 11.71 32.99
N ARG A 146 -1.46 12.86 33.65
CA ARG A 146 -1.96 13.09 35.01
C ARG A 146 -3.32 13.76 34.94
N ARG A 147 -4.37 13.04 35.33
CA ARG A 147 -5.75 13.54 35.44
C ARG A 147 -6.24 13.36 36.86
N ASN A 148 -6.77 14.43 37.48
CA ASN A 148 -7.29 14.40 38.86
C ASN A 148 -6.29 13.82 39.89
N GLY A 149 -4.98 14.05 39.70
CA GLY A 149 -3.93 13.56 40.59
C GLY A 149 -3.55 12.08 40.40
N GLN A 150 -4.14 11.36 39.45
CA GLN A 150 -3.74 9.98 39.10
C GLN A 150 -3.08 9.94 37.72
N ILE A 151 -2.14 9.01 37.56
CA ILE A 151 -1.50 8.74 36.26
C ILE A 151 -2.36 7.72 35.53
N VAL A 152 -2.80 8.07 34.32
CA VAL A 152 -3.60 7.22 33.43
C VAL A 152 -2.86 7.13 32.10
N THR A 153 -2.76 5.91 31.57
CA THR A 153 -2.22 5.68 30.23
C THR A 153 -3.35 5.85 29.21
N VAL A 154 -3.14 6.67 28.18
CA VAL A 154 -4.12 6.99 27.14
C VAL A 154 -3.46 6.86 25.76
N GLY A 155 -4.27 6.57 24.73
CA GLY A 155 -3.81 6.68 23.34
C GLY A 155 -3.40 8.13 23.01
N LEU A 156 -2.53 8.30 22.02
CA LEU A 156 -2.04 9.64 21.64
C LEU A 156 -3.19 10.57 21.22
N GLU A 157 -4.20 10.04 20.55
CA GLU A 157 -5.42 10.73 20.13
C GLU A 157 -6.31 11.22 21.29
N ASP A 158 -6.20 10.60 22.47
CA ASP A 158 -7.03 10.92 23.64
C ASP A 158 -6.39 11.96 24.57
N ILE A 159 -5.21 12.48 24.23
CA ILE A 159 -4.51 13.53 24.97
C ILE A 159 -5.23 14.86 24.78
N ARG A 160 -5.62 15.50 25.89
CA ARG A 160 -6.30 16.79 25.92
C ARG A 160 -5.31 17.91 26.22
N LEU A 161 -5.61 19.13 25.77
CA LEU A 161 -4.75 20.32 26.00
C LEU A 161 -4.54 20.65 27.49
N ASP A 162 -5.50 20.27 28.34
CA ASP A 162 -5.44 20.48 29.79
C ASP A 162 -4.76 19.32 30.54
N ASP A 163 -4.31 18.27 29.84
CA ASP A 163 -3.60 17.17 30.47
C ASP A 163 -2.15 17.57 30.79
N ASP A 164 -1.64 17.10 31.93
CA ASP A 164 -0.22 17.15 32.23
C ASP A 164 0.40 15.80 31.82
N VAL A 165 1.15 15.78 30.72
CA VAL A 165 1.75 14.56 30.18
C VAL A 165 3.06 14.29 30.90
N LEU A 166 3.18 13.12 31.51
CA LEU A 166 4.36 12.68 32.25
C LEU A 166 5.33 11.96 31.31
N ILE A 167 6.54 12.49 31.17
CA ILE A 167 7.61 11.93 30.35
C ILE A 167 8.73 11.45 31.24
N LYS A 168 9.01 10.15 31.20
CA LYS A 168 10.11 9.53 31.96
C LYS A 168 11.42 9.55 31.17
N PRO A 169 12.57 9.38 31.84
CA PRO A 169 13.85 9.22 31.15
C PRO A 169 13.82 8.04 30.18
N GLY A 170 14.33 8.24 28.96
CA GLY A 170 14.32 7.26 27.87
C GLY A 170 13.04 7.23 27.05
N GLU A 171 11.98 7.96 27.44
CA GLU A 171 10.74 8.06 26.65
C GLU A 171 10.86 9.14 25.58
N ARG A 172 10.15 8.94 24.46
CA ARG A 172 9.97 9.99 23.45
C ARG A 172 8.83 10.90 23.86
N ILE A 173 8.98 12.18 23.55
CA ILE A 173 7.91 13.15 23.75
C ILE A 173 6.76 12.83 22.77
N PRO A 174 5.53 12.55 23.24
CA PRO A 174 4.42 12.14 22.39
C PRO A 174 3.78 13.32 21.65
N VAL A 175 3.77 14.51 22.25
CA VAL A 175 3.10 15.71 21.71
C VAL A 175 3.91 16.98 21.95
N ASP A 176 3.72 17.98 21.10
CA ASP A 176 4.32 19.31 21.27
C ASP A 176 3.73 19.98 22.53
N GLY A 177 4.60 20.56 23.35
CA GLY A 177 4.19 21.08 24.64
C GLY A 177 5.13 22.13 25.22
N ILE A 178 4.77 22.60 26.41
CA ILE A 178 5.61 23.45 27.25
C ILE A 178 5.89 22.70 28.55
N VAL A 179 7.13 22.73 29.01
CA VAL A 179 7.50 22.14 30.30
C VAL A 179 6.84 22.95 31.42
N ILE A 180 6.03 22.29 32.24
CA ILE A 180 5.40 22.89 33.42
C ILE A 180 6.10 22.49 34.72
N SER A 181 6.80 21.36 34.73
CA SER A 181 7.58 20.87 35.87
C SER A 181 8.72 19.97 35.41
N GLY A 182 9.82 20.00 36.16
CA GLY A 182 11.03 19.22 35.89
C GLY A 182 12.07 19.95 35.06
N GLN A 183 13.21 19.28 34.89
CA GLN A 183 14.33 19.73 34.06
C GLN A 183 15.01 18.51 33.47
N SER A 184 15.33 18.54 32.18
CA SER A 184 16.01 17.43 31.49
C SER A 184 16.72 17.91 30.23
N ALA A 185 17.66 17.11 29.75
CA ALA A 185 18.26 17.27 28.44
C ALA A 185 17.48 16.47 27.39
N LEU A 186 17.06 17.13 26.31
CA LEU A 186 16.35 16.51 25.19
C LEU A 186 17.27 16.31 24.00
N ASP A 187 17.15 15.14 23.36
CA ASP A 187 17.70 14.88 22.03
C ASP A 187 16.74 15.39 20.95
N GLU A 188 17.02 16.59 20.43
CA GLU A 188 16.24 17.20 19.35
C GLU A 188 16.75 16.82 17.95
N SER A 189 17.77 15.94 17.84
CA SER A 189 18.34 15.52 16.54
C SER A 189 17.33 15.02 15.51
N PRO A 190 16.20 14.36 15.86
CA PRO A 190 15.21 13.95 14.86
C PRO A 190 14.51 15.11 14.14
N ILE A 191 14.59 16.33 14.69
CA ILE A 191 13.92 17.53 14.17
C ILE A 191 14.93 18.56 13.71
N THR A 192 15.95 18.84 14.52
CA THR A 192 16.92 19.92 14.27
C THR A 192 18.18 19.45 13.55
N GLY A 193 18.47 18.15 13.59
CA GLY A 193 19.73 17.57 13.09
C GLY A 193 20.93 17.77 14.02
N GLU A 194 20.80 18.60 15.07
CA GLU A 194 21.89 18.86 16.01
C GLU A 194 22.00 17.73 17.05
N SER A 195 23.21 17.17 17.20
CA SER A 195 23.45 16.00 18.07
C SER A 195 23.64 16.36 19.56
N MET A 196 23.88 17.63 19.87
CA MET A 196 24.04 18.10 21.25
C MET A 196 22.67 18.17 21.93
N PRO A 197 22.46 17.47 23.05
CA PRO A 197 21.22 17.59 23.82
C PRO A 197 20.98 19.02 24.26
N VAL A 198 19.73 19.46 24.18
CA VAL A 198 19.31 20.80 24.60
C VAL A 198 18.71 20.70 25.99
N ASP A 199 19.25 21.47 26.94
CA ASP A 199 18.67 21.57 28.27
C ASP A 199 17.31 22.27 28.21
N LYS A 200 16.30 21.68 28.85
CA LYS A 200 14.95 22.21 28.96
C LYS A 200 14.53 22.28 30.42
N GLY A 201 13.96 23.42 30.80
CA GLY A 201 13.34 23.67 32.08
C GLY A 201 11.94 24.25 31.93
N VAL A 202 11.35 24.61 33.06
CA VAL A 202 9.98 25.16 33.12
C VAL A 202 9.85 26.40 32.24
N GLY A 203 8.84 26.39 31.36
CA GLY A 203 8.57 27.45 30.39
C GLY A 203 9.14 27.20 29.00
N ASP A 204 10.05 26.23 28.83
CA ASP A 204 10.63 25.91 27.53
C ASP A 204 9.69 25.05 26.67
N THR A 205 9.74 25.27 25.36
CA THR A 205 9.00 24.48 24.37
C THR A 205 9.71 23.16 24.08
N VAL A 206 8.92 22.11 23.96
CA VAL A 206 9.36 20.76 23.61
C VAL A 206 8.57 20.22 22.43
N PHE A 207 9.21 19.37 21.63
CA PHE A 207 8.64 18.88 20.38
C PHE A 207 8.40 17.38 20.42
N ALA A 208 7.30 16.94 19.80
CA ALA A 208 6.98 15.54 19.61
C ALA A 208 8.09 14.79 18.84
N GLY A 209 8.41 13.56 19.27
CA GLY A 209 9.43 12.71 18.66
C GLY A 209 10.84 12.86 19.21
N THR A 210 11.13 13.93 19.95
CA THR A 210 12.41 14.14 20.65
C THR A 210 12.57 13.12 21.80
N LEU A 211 13.80 12.75 22.14
CA LEU A 211 14.08 11.75 23.19
C LEU A 211 14.43 12.45 24.50
N ASN A 212 13.72 12.13 25.56
CA ASN A 212 14.07 12.57 26.90
C ASN A 212 15.21 11.73 27.47
N LYS A 213 16.35 12.33 27.88
CA LYS A 213 17.51 11.54 28.33
C LYS A 213 17.50 11.22 29.83
N GLN A 214 17.36 12.22 30.70
CA GLN A 214 17.79 12.08 32.11
C GLN A 214 16.71 12.40 33.14
N GLY A 215 16.02 13.53 33.01
CA GLY A 215 15.04 14.01 34.00
C GLY A 215 13.61 13.56 33.70
N ILE A 216 12.74 13.66 34.70
CA ILE A 216 11.30 13.54 34.51
C ILE A 216 10.76 14.93 34.13
N LEU A 217 9.90 14.97 33.11
CA LEU A 217 9.22 16.20 32.69
C LEU A 217 7.71 16.00 32.80
N ASP A 218 7.01 16.98 33.38
CA ASP A 218 5.59 17.15 33.13
C ASP A 218 5.45 18.24 32.06
N ILE A 219 4.77 17.93 30.96
CA ILE A 219 4.57 18.84 29.83
C ILE A 219 3.09 19.10 29.63
N ARG A 220 2.74 20.34 29.31
CA ARG A 220 1.39 20.72 28.90
C ARG A 220 1.30 20.75 27.37
N PRO A 221 0.40 19.96 26.75
CA PRO A 221 0.22 19.98 25.30
C PRO A 221 -0.18 21.37 24.82
N THR A 222 0.45 21.83 23.74
CA THR A 222 0.10 23.12 23.11
C THR A 222 -0.83 22.94 21.91
N LYS A 223 -0.87 21.73 21.36
CA LYS A 223 -1.66 21.34 20.18
C LYS A 223 -2.15 19.90 20.35
N ALA A 224 -3.20 19.54 19.61
CA ALA A 224 -3.62 18.15 19.49
C ALA A 224 -2.50 17.29 18.87
N ALA A 225 -2.46 15.99 19.18
CA ALA A 225 -1.43 15.06 18.69
C ALA A 225 -1.30 15.07 17.16
N GLU A 226 -2.42 15.19 16.44
CA GLU A 226 -2.52 15.28 14.98
C GLU A 226 -1.92 16.56 14.38
N GLU A 227 -1.76 17.62 15.19
CA GLU A 227 -1.29 18.94 14.73
C GLU A 227 0.16 19.26 15.14
N THR A 228 0.82 18.33 15.80
CA THR A 228 2.20 18.46 16.27
C THR A 228 3.17 18.71 15.11
N THR A 229 4.32 19.31 15.41
CA THR A 229 5.37 19.62 14.43
C THR A 229 5.81 18.35 13.72
N LEU A 230 5.99 17.27 14.48
CA LEU A 230 6.27 15.95 13.92
C LEU A 230 5.10 15.42 13.08
N ALA A 231 3.85 15.49 13.54
CA ALA A 231 2.70 15.03 12.75
C ALA A 231 2.55 15.80 11.43
N ARG A 232 2.86 17.11 11.41
CA ARG A 232 2.92 17.91 10.17
C ARG A 232 4.05 17.47 9.26
N ILE A 233 5.24 17.20 9.80
CA ILE A 233 6.37 16.67 9.03
C ILE A 233 6.02 15.29 8.47
N ILE A 234 5.44 14.41 9.29
CA ILE A 234 4.95 13.09 8.89
C ILE A 234 3.93 13.25 7.78
N LYS A 235 2.91 14.09 7.94
CA LYS A 235 1.88 14.34 6.93
C LYS A 235 2.45 14.88 5.63
N MET A 236 3.34 15.87 5.67
CA MET A 236 4.03 16.38 4.47
C MET A 236 4.89 15.31 3.80
N VAL A 237 5.49 14.42 4.59
CA VAL A 237 6.29 13.29 4.10
C VAL A 237 5.39 12.18 3.56
N GLU A 238 4.24 11.88 4.17
CA GLU A 238 3.25 10.89 3.72
C GLU A 238 2.56 11.36 2.43
N GLU A 239 2.15 12.63 2.36
CA GLU A 239 1.67 13.28 1.15
C GLU A 239 2.73 13.24 0.03
N ALA A 240 4.02 13.24 0.37
CA ALA A 240 5.10 13.02 -0.58
C ALA A 240 5.42 11.53 -0.85
N GLN A 241 5.12 10.62 0.09
CA GLN A 241 5.41 9.17 0.03
C GLN A 241 4.35 8.36 -0.71
N ASP A 242 3.11 8.87 -0.80
CA ASP A 242 2.05 8.26 -1.63
C ASP A 242 2.29 8.46 -3.14
N SER A 243 3.56 8.75 -3.50
CA SER A 243 3.99 8.92 -4.85
C SER A 243 4.40 7.58 -5.46
N LYS A 244 3.46 7.00 -6.22
CA LYS A 244 3.81 6.09 -7.32
C LYS A 244 5.00 6.64 -8.09
N ALA A 245 5.92 5.75 -8.48
CA ALA A 245 7.11 6.17 -9.20
C ALA A 245 6.71 6.86 -10.53
N PRO A 246 7.45 7.87 -11.02
CA PRO A 246 7.14 8.53 -12.28
C PRO A 246 6.90 7.54 -13.44
N THR A 247 7.71 6.48 -13.52
CA THR A 247 7.53 5.42 -14.53
C THR A 247 6.23 4.63 -14.32
N GLU A 248 5.85 4.36 -13.06
CA GLU A 248 4.59 3.66 -12.73
C GLU A 248 3.37 4.50 -13.13
N ARG A 249 3.37 5.81 -12.82
CA ARG A 249 2.31 6.74 -13.24
C ARG A 249 2.19 6.86 -14.76
N PHE A 250 3.34 6.89 -15.45
CA PHE A 250 3.36 6.90 -16.90
C PHE A 250 2.72 5.64 -17.49
N LEU A 251 3.02 4.46 -16.93
CA LEU A 251 2.41 3.20 -17.34
C LEU A 251 0.90 3.18 -17.09
N ASP A 252 0.41 3.63 -15.94
CA ASP A 252 -1.03 3.73 -15.65
C ASP A 252 -1.75 4.57 -16.74
N THR A 253 -1.13 5.67 -17.15
CA THR A 253 -1.72 6.57 -18.17
C THR A 253 -1.64 5.96 -19.58
N PHE A 254 -0.54 5.27 -19.88
CA PHE A 254 -0.33 4.55 -21.13
C PHE A 254 -1.34 3.40 -21.25
N GLU A 255 -1.59 2.66 -20.17
CA GLU A 255 -2.53 1.54 -20.11
C GLU A 255 -3.91 1.96 -20.57
N GLN A 256 -4.46 3.05 -20.01
CA GLN A 256 -5.78 3.56 -20.39
C GLN A 256 -5.90 3.83 -21.88
N ARG A 257 -4.89 4.50 -22.44
CA ARG A 257 -4.87 4.83 -23.87
C ARG A 257 -4.68 3.59 -24.73
N TYR A 258 -3.81 2.69 -24.34
CA TYR A 258 -3.55 1.43 -25.03
C TYR A 258 -4.78 0.52 -25.02
N ALA A 259 -5.39 0.30 -23.86
CA ALA A 259 -6.60 -0.50 -23.72
C ALA A 259 -7.76 0.07 -24.54
N MET A 260 -7.94 1.41 -24.55
CA MET A 260 -8.92 2.06 -25.42
C MET A 260 -8.65 1.79 -26.91
N PHE A 261 -7.40 1.85 -27.36
CA PHE A 261 -7.03 1.52 -28.75
C PHE A 261 -7.30 0.05 -29.08
N ILE A 262 -6.99 -0.89 -28.17
CA ILE A 262 -7.26 -2.31 -28.37
C ILE A 262 -8.76 -2.61 -28.41
N VAL A 263 -9.57 -2.02 -27.52
CA VAL A 263 -11.02 -2.21 -27.53
C VAL A 263 -11.62 -1.66 -28.81
N LEU A 264 -11.27 -0.42 -29.20
CA LEU A 264 -11.77 0.18 -30.43
C LEU A 264 -11.30 -0.62 -31.67
N GLY A 265 -10.03 -1.02 -31.70
CA GLY A 265 -9.46 -1.84 -32.77
C GLY A 265 -10.15 -3.20 -32.89
N THR A 266 -10.44 -3.85 -31.75
CA THR A 266 -11.18 -5.12 -31.69
C THR A 266 -12.60 -4.94 -32.22
N ILE A 267 -13.32 -3.89 -31.82
CA ILE A 267 -14.68 -3.61 -32.33
C ILE A 267 -14.65 -3.40 -33.84
N LEU A 268 -13.73 -2.58 -34.34
CA LEU A 268 -13.57 -2.36 -35.78
C LEU A 268 -13.22 -3.65 -36.51
N PHE A 269 -12.35 -4.47 -35.94
CA PHE A 269 -11.97 -5.76 -36.50
C PHE A 269 -13.14 -6.76 -36.50
N ILE A 270 -14.05 -6.73 -35.53
CA ILE A 270 -15.26 -7.57 -35.52
C ILE A 270 -16.16 -7.25 -36.71
N PHE A 271 -16.41 -5.96 -36.98
CA PHE A 271 -17.45 -5.55 -37.93
C PHE A 271 -16.96 -5.28 -39.36
N ILE A 272 -15.75 -4.75 -39.56
CA ILE A 272 -15.30 -4.31 -40.89
C ILE A 272 -15.11 -5.48 -41.88
N PRO A 273 -14.33 -6.54 -41.57
CA PRO A 273 -14.08 -7.62 -42.53
C PRO A 273 -15.35 -8.38 -42.96
N PRO A 274 -16.30 -8.72 -42.07
CA PRO A 274 -17.57 -9.34 -42.46
C PRO A 274 -18.45 -8.40 -43.29
N LEU A 275 -18.50 -7.10 -42.97
CA LEU A 275 -19.29 -6.12 -43.74
C LEU A 275 -18.77 -5.96 -45.18
N LEU A 276 -17.47 -6.13 -45.39
CA LEU A 276 -16.84 -6.13 -46.71
C LEU A 276 -16.94 -7.49 -47.44
N GLY A 277 -17.55 -8.50 -46.83
CA GLY A 277 -17.69 -9.84 -47.40
C GLY A 277 -16.39 -10.63 -47.50
N LEU A 278 -15.36 -10.26 -46.75
CA LEU A 278 -14.04 -10.90 -46.80
C LEU A 278 -13.98 -12.19 -45.97
N VAL A 279 -14.79 -12.29 -44.90
CA VAL A 279 -14.74 -13.38 -43.92
C VAL A 279 -16.11 -13.59 -43.25
N ASP A 280 -16.37 -14.79 -42.75
CA ASP A 280 -17.53 -15.11 -41.91
C ASP A 280 -17.47 -14.36 -40.56
N PHE A 281 -18.62 -13.91 -40.06
CA PHE A 281 -18.73 -13.20 -38.79
C PHE A 281 -18.28 -14.04 -37.59
N GLU A 282 -18.68 -15.32 -37.54
CA GLU A 282 -18.39 -16.20 -36.40
C GLU A 282 -16.89 -16.45 -36.27
N SER A 283 -16.24 -16.81 -37.38
CA SER A 283 -14.79 -17.02 -37.43
C SER A 283 -14.02 -15.74 -37.13
N ASN A 284 -14.51 -14.59 -37.62
CA ASN A 284 -13.86 -13.31 -37.40
C ASN A 284 -14.03 -12.80 -35.95
N PHE A 285 -15.19 -13.03 -35.34
CA PHE A 285 -15.45 -12.71 -33.93
C PHE A 285 -14.54 -13.52 -33.01
N TYR A 286 -14.36 -14.82 -33.26
CA TYR A 286 -13.36 -15.64 -32.53
C TYR A 286 -11.95 -15.04 -32.63
N ARG A 287 -11.50 -14.72 -33.85
CA ARG A 287 -10.19 -14.09 -34.07
C ARG A 287 -10.05 -12.74 -33.36
N ALA A 288 -11.13 -11.97 -33.26
CA ALA A 288 -11.15 -10.71 -32.54
C ALA A 288 -10.98 -10.90 -31.02
N MET A 289 -11.62 -11.92 -30.44
CA MET A 289 -11.44 -12.25 -29.02
C MET A 289 -9.99 -12.67 -28.75
N VAL A 290 -9.41 -13.53 -29.60
CA VAL A 290 -7.99 -13.92 -29.51
C VAL A 290 -7.07 -12.70 -29.62
N LEU A 291 -7.34 -11.78 -30.57
CA LEU A 291 -6.60 -10.53 -30.71
C LEU A 291 -6.64 -9.70 -29.43
N MET A 292 -7.84 -9.52 -28.85
CA MET A 292 -8.03 -8.75 -27.62
C MET A 292 -7.29 -9.37 -26.44
N THR A 293 -7.32 -10.71 -26.31
CA THR A 293 -6.59 -11.44 -25.26
C THR A 293 -5.07 -11.30 -25.41
N VAL A 294 -4.54 -11.54 -26.61
CA VAL A 294 -3.09 -11.51 -26.87
C VAL A 294 -2.55 -10.08 -26.78
N ALA A 295 -3.37 -9.08 -27.10
CA ALA A 295 -2.98 -7.68 -26.99
C ALA A 295 -2.91 -7.19 -25.55
N SER A 296 -3.30 -7.97 -24.53
CA SER A 296 -3.31 -7.51 -23.14
C SER A 296 -1.89 -7.17 -22.63
N PRO A 297 -1.66 -5.96 -22.05
CA PRO A 297 -0.34 -5.51 -21.66
C PRO A 297 0.07 -5.97 -20.23
N CYS A 298 -0.51 -7.05 -19.69
CA CYS A 298 -0.40 -7.43 -18.27
C CYS A 298 1.06 -7.41 -17.76
N ALA A 299 1.95 -8.07 -18.50
CA ALA A 299 3.36 -8.20 -18.11
C ALA A 299 4.08 -6.85 -18.05
N LEU A 300 3.74 -5.91 -18.95
CA LEU A 300 4.31 -4.57 -18.96
C LEU A 300 3.91 -3.79 -17.71
N ILE A 301 2.61 -3.80 -17.37
CA ILE A 301 2.07 -3.04 -16.23
C ILE A 301 2.65 -3.53 -14.91
N ILE A 302 2.77 -4.86 -14.74
CA ILE A 302 3.25 -5.46 -13.49
C ILE A 302 4.77 -5.34 -13.33
N SER A 303 5.51 -5.21 -14.44
CA SER A 303 6.98 -5.21 -14.42
C SER A 303 7.58 -4.17 -13.48
N VAL A 304 6.98 -2.97 -13.41
CA VAL A 304 7.47 -1.83 -12.65
C VAL A 304 7.21 -1.94 -11.15
N PRO A 305 5.96 -2.13 -10.66
CA PRO A 305 5.72 -2.30 -9.23
C PRO A 305 6.44 -3.53 -8.67
N ALA A 306 6.53 -4.64 -9.43
CA ALA A 306 7.28 -5.82 -9.01
C ALA A 306 8.79 -5.54 -8.85
N ALA A 307 9.39 -4.80 -9.79
CA ALA A 307 10.79 -4.40 -9.72
C ALA A 307 11.07 -3.49 -8.52
N PHE A 308 10.24 -2.46 -8.30
CA PHE A 308 10.41 -1.53 -7.18
C PHE A 308 10.24 -2.23 -5.84
N ILE A 309 9.20 -3.05 -5.68
CA ILE A 309 8.96 -3.78 -4.44
C ILE A 309 10.12 -4.72 -4.12
N SER A 310 10.65 -5.42 -5.13
CA SER A 310 11.83 -6.28 -4.98
C SER A 310 13.07 -5.48 -4.59
N ALA A 311 13.28 -4.30 -5.20
CA ALA A 311 14.39 -3.41 -4.87
C ALA A 311 14.29 -2.86 -3.44
N ILE A 312 13.10 -2.44 -2.98
CA ILE A 312 12.86 -2.02 -1.60
C ILE A 312 13.18 -3.16 -0.62
N ALA A 313 12.67 -4.36 -0.89
CA ALA A 313 12.91 -5.52 -0.03
C ALA A 313 14.38 -5.94 0.01
N ALA A 314 15.11 -5.85 -1.10
CA ALA A 314 16.54 -6.11 -1.16
C ALA A 314 17.34 -5.06 -0.37
N ALA A 315 17.05 -3.77 -0.59
CA ALA A 315 17.70 -2.67 0.11
C ALA A 315 17.47 -2.72 1.63
N ALA A 316 16.25 -3.01 2.07
CA ALA A 316 15.90 -3.10 3.48
C ALA A 316 16.71 -4.21 4.19
N ARG A 317 16.93 -5.36 3.53
CA ARG A 317 17.82 -6.42 4.05
C ARG A 317 19.27 -5.99 4.17
N GLY A 318 19.70 -5.03 3.35
CA GLY A 318 21.01 -4.39 3.42
C GLY A 318 21.08 -3.20 4.39
N GLY A 319 20.04 -2.93 5.17
CA GLY A 319 19.98 -1.81 6.11
C GLY A 319 19.66 -0.46 5.47
N VAL A 320 19.25 -0.43 4.19
CA VAL A 320 18.85 0.78 3.47
C VAL A 320 17.33 0.82 3.30
N LEU A 321 16.67 1.77 3.96
CA LEU A 321 15.21 1.88 3.90
C LEU A 321 14.79 2.90 2.83
N PHE A 322 14.13 2.41 1.77
CA PHE A 322 13.43 3.25 0.80
C PHE A 322 11.96 3.41 1.19
N LYS A 323 11.49 4.66 1.16
CA LYS A 323 10.13 5.05 1.55
C LYS A 323 9.08 4.90 0.43
N GLY A 324 9.46 4.37 -0.73
CA GLY A 324 8.59 4.20 -1.91
C GLY A 324 9.37 4.07 -3.22
N GLY A 325 8.67 3.66 -4.29
CA GLY A 325 9.27 3.45 -5.63
C GLY A 325 9.80 4.74 -6.26
N ALA A 326 9.12 5.87 -6.06
CA ALA A 326 9.57 7.18 -6.56
C ALA A 326 10.97 7.57 -6.06
N TYR A 327 11.32 7.22 -4.82
CA TYR A 327 12.65 7.51 -4.27
C TYR A 327 13.74 6.63 -4.87
N ILE A 328 13.43 5.38 -5.21
CA ILE A 328 14.36 4.49 -5.91
C ILE A 328 14.61 5.01 -7.32
N GLU A 329 13.55 5.38 -8.05
CA GLU A 329 13.68 5.94 -9.39
C GLU A 329 14.44 7.29 -9.37
N SER A 330 14.14 8.14 -8.39
CA SER A 330 14.86 9.41 -8.19
C SER A 330 16.33 9.16 -7.90
N LEU A 331 16.67 8.18 -7.05
CA LEU A 331 18.05 7.82 -6.74
C LEU A 331 18.83 7.42 -7.99
N ALA A 332 18.19 6.71 -8.94
CA ALA A 332 18.83 6.33 -10.20
C ALA A 332 19.25 7.54 -11.06
N SER A 333 18.63 8.71 -10.86
CA SER A 333 18.95 9.96 -11.55
C SER A 333 19.96 10.85 -10.80
N VAL A 334 20.31 10.51 -9.56
CA VAL A 334 21.22 11.31 -8.73
C VAL A 334 22.65 11.28 -9.30
N LYS A 335 23.22 12.46 -9.51
CA LYS A 335 24.59 12.64 -10.03
C LYS A 335 25.59 13.17 -8.99
N ALA A 336 25.09 13.73 -7.91
CA ALA A 336 25.88 14.32 -6.85
C ALA A 336 25.21 14.00 -5.50
N VAL A 337 26.02 13.68 -4.50
CA VAL A 337 25.56 13.44 -3.13
C VAL A 337 26.19 14.50 -2.24
N ALA A 338 25.36 15.32 -1.62
CA ALA A 338 25.78 16.24 -0.57
C ALA A 338 25.58 15.54 0.77
N PHE A 339 26.64 15.42 1.56
CA PHE A 339 26.58 14.86 2.90
C PHE A 339 26.50 15.98 3.92
N ASP A 340 25.59 15.86 4.88
CA ASP A 340 25.73 16.61 6.11
C ASP A 340 26.94 16.08 6.89
N LYS A 341 27.61 16.93 7.66
CA LYS A 341 28.80 16.53 8.40
C LYS A 341 28.39 15.82 9.69
N THR A 342 27.63 16.51 10.54
CA THR A 342 27.37 16.08 11.91
C THR A 342 26.32 14.97 11.91
N GLY A 343 26.61 13.83 12.55
CA GLY A 343 25.66 12.71 12.63
C GLY A 343 25.50 11.88 11.34
N THR A 344 26.03 12.34 10.21
CA THR A 344 26.11 11.55 8.96
C THR A 344 27.54 11.09 8.67
N LEU A 345 28.51 12.03 8.58
CA LEU A 345 29.93 11.69 8.42
C LEU A 345 30.63 11.49 9.77
N THR A 346 30.13 12.14 10.82
CA THR A 346 30.68 12.02 12.18
C THR A 346 29.73 11.25 13.09
N PHE A 347 30.26 10.69 14.18
CA PHE A 347 29.47 10.01 15.21
C PHE A 347 28.53 10.94 15.99
N GLY A 348 28.56 12.26 15.76
CA GLY A 348 27.75 13.23 16.50
C GLY A 348 28.13 13.35 17.99
N GLN A 349 29.21 12.70 18.43
CA GLN A 349 29.67 12.68 19.80
C GLN A 349 30.96 13.50 19.93
N PRO A 350 30.98 14.58 20.71
CA PRO A 350 32.21 15.33 20.96
C PRO A 350 33.18 14.48 21.80
N VAL A 351 34.45 14.50 21.42
CA VAL A 351 35.57 13.86 22.13
C VAL A 351 36.68 14.89 22.29
N VAL A 352 37.34 14.89 23.45
CA VAL A 352 38.52 15.73 23.68
C VAL A 352 39.64 15.22 22.79
N THR A 353 40.08 16.05 21.84
CA THR A 353 41.19 15.72 20.92
C THR A 353 42.52 16.24 21.42
N ASP A 354 42.53 17.46 21.95
CA ASP A 354 43.74 18.18 22.30
C ASP A 354 43.60 18.84 23.68
N VAL A 355 44.67 18.77 24.48
CA VAL A 355 44.80 19.48 25.75
C VAL A 355 46.09 20.29 25.67
N THR A 356 45.97 21.60 25.47
CA THR A 356 47.13 22.50 25.45
C THR A 356 47.35 23.05 26.85
N SER A 357 48.50 22.73 27.46
CA SER A 357 48.84 23.21 28.79
C SER A 357 49.43 24.62 28.75
N CYS A 358 49.18 25.45 29.77
CA CYS A 358 49.70 26.82 29.84
C CYS A 358 51.24 26.91 29.88
N CYS A 359 51.97 25.81 30.07
CA CYS A 359 53.43 25.81 30.06
C CYS A 359 54.03 25.68 28.64
N GLU A 360 53.21 25.47 27.61
CA GLU A 360 53.63 25.28 26.21
C GLU A 360 53.23 26.45 25.27
N LEU A 361 52.70 27.54 25.83
CA LEU A 361 52.48 28.85 25.18
C LEU A 361 53.49 29.86 25.72
#